data_AF-A0A7W1HXB8-F1
#
_entry.id   AF-A0A7W1HXB8-F1
#
_cell.length_a   1.000
_cell.length_b   1.000
_cell.length_c   1.000
_cell.angle_alpha   90.00
_cell.angle_beta   90.00
_cell.angle_gamma   90.00
#
_symmetry.space_group_name_H-M   'P 1'
#
loop_
_entity.id
_entity.type
_entity.pdbx_description
1 polymer ?
#
loop_
_entity_poly.entity_id
_entity_poly.type
_entity_poly.pdbx_seq_one_letter_code
_entity_poly.pdbx_strand_id
1 'polypeptide(L)'
;CKHVKSNAIVFANEFQTVGVGAGQMNRVDSVRLAAMRAERTELELKNTVLASDAFFPFRDNVDEAAKFGITAIIQPGGSVRDDEVIQAADEHGLTMVFTSYRHFKH
;
A
#
# COMPACT_ATOMS: atom_id res chain seq x y z
N CYS A 1 9.61 0.62 0.93
CA CYS A 1 9.31 1.77 1.80
C CYS A 1 10.33 2.08 2.91
N LYS A 2 11.43 1.34 3.08
CA LYS A 2 12.35 1.44 4.25
C LYS A 2 12.89 2.84 4.59
N HIS A 3 13.02 3.72 3.61
CA HIS A 3 13.63 5.04 3.81
C HIS A 3 12.61 6.17 4.07
N VAL A 4 11.32 5.90 3.88
CA VAL A 4 10.21 6.84 4.08
C VAL A 4 9.81 6.86 5.56
N LYS A 5 9.46 8.02 6.11
CA LYS A 5 8.96 8.13 7.49
C LYS A 5 7.62 7.41 7.65
N SER A 6 7.53 6.53 8.64
CA SER A 6 6.36 5.73 8.91
C SER A 6 5.17 6.56 9.40
N ASN A 7 3.92 6.15 9.18
CA ASN A 7 3.51 4.97 8.41
C ASN A 7 3.56 5.25 6.90
N ALA A 8 4.27 4.41 6.15
CA ALA A 8 4.63 4.70 4.76
C ALA A 8 3.92 3.76 3.77
N ILE A 9 3.21 4.38 2.82
CA ILE A 9 2.65 3.72 1.64
C ILE A 9 3.34 4.28 0.41
N VAL A 10 3.81 3.41 -0.47
CA VAL A 10 4.45 3.81 -1.73
C VAL A 10 3.78 3.08 -2.88
N PHE A 11 3.34 3.82 -3.88
CA PHE A 11 2.97 3.30 -5.19
C PHE A 11 4.16 3.40 -6.13
N ALA A 12 4.41 2.35 -6.91
CA ALA A 12 5.47 2.33 -7.92
C ALA A 12 5.01 1.61 -9.18
N ASN A 13 5.51 2.06 -10.33
CA ASN A 13 5.42 1.32 -11.59
C ASN A 13 6.80 0.75 -11.95
N GLU A 14 6.93 0.22 -13.17
CA GLU A 14 8.18 -0.34 -13.69
C GLU A 14 9.36 0.65 -13.68
N PHE A 15 9.09 1.95 -13.85
CA PHE A 15 10.11 2.96 -14.08
C PHE A 15 10.42 3.80 -12.84
N GLN A 16 9.42 4.04 -12.00
CA GLN A 16 9.54 5.03 -10.93
C GLN A 16 8.53 4.85 -9.79
N THR A 17 8.79 5.57 -8.71
CA THR A 17 7.81 5.83 -7.66
C THR A 17 6.77 6.81 -8.18
N VAL A 18 5.49 6.41 -8.09
CA VAL A 18 4.34 7.16 -8.58
C VAL A 18 3.73 8.03 -7.49
N GLY A 19 3.69 7.53 -6.26
CA GLY A 19 3.11 8.25 -5.13
C GLY A 19 3.66 7.76 -3.81
N VAL A 20 3.82 8.68 -2.85
CA VAL A 20 4.31 8.35 -1.50
C VAL A 20 3.44 9.01 -0.46
N GLY A 21 2.83 8.22 0.42
CA GLY A 21 2.14 8.66 1.62
C GLY A 21 3.00 8.34 2.83
N ALA A 22 3.24 9.33 3.70
CA ALA A 22 4.16 9.20 4.82
C ALA A 22 3.62 9.92 6.05
N GLY A 23 4.00 9.45 7.24
CA GLY A 23 3.77 10.16 8.50
C GLY A 23 2.33 10.16 9.02
N GLN A 24 1.41 9.39 8.41
CA GLN A 24 0.04 9.34 8.89
C GLN A 24 -0.14 8.32 10.01
N MET A 25 -1.02 8.64 10.96
CA MET A 25 -1.38 7.72 12.04
C MET A 25 -2.22 6.54 11.51
N ASN A 26 -3.13 6.82 10.60
CA ASN A 26 -3.93 5.83 9.90
C ASN A 26 -3.33 5.51 8.53
N ARG A 27 -3.22 4.22 8.23
CA ARG A 27 -2.58 3.73 7.01
C ARG A 27 -3.47 3.90 5.77
N VAL A 28 -4.80 3.89 5.93
CA VAL A 28 -5.74 4.22 4.85
C VAL A 28 -5.53 5.66 4.38
N ASP A 29 -5.27 6.59 5.31
CA ASP A 29 -4.97 7.98 4.97
C ASP A 29 -3.62 8.10 4.26
N SER A 30 -2.63 7.26 4.61
CA SER A 30 -1.38 7.16 3.82
C SER A 30 -1.64 6.66 2.40
N VAL A 31 -2.53 5.69 2.18
CA VAL A 31 -2.93 5.23 0.83
C VAL A 31 -3.53 6.39 0.03
N ARG A 32 -4.52 7.09 0.60
CA ARG A 32 -5.18 8.24 -0.04
C ARG A 32 -4.22 9.38 -0.33
N LEU A 33 -3.32 9.69 0.60
CA LEU A 33 -2.31 10.73 0.43
C LEU A 33 -1.33 10.38 -0.70
N ALA A 34 -0.91 9.12 -0.78
CA ALA A 34 -0.04 8.65 -1.85
C ALA A 34 -0.73 8.73 -3.21
N ALA A 35 -2.02 8.37 -3.27
CA ALA A 35 -2.82 8.46 -4.49
C ALA A 35 -3.05 9.92 -4.95
N MET A 36 -3.42 10.80 -4.03
CA MET A 36 -3.57 12.23 -4.30
C MET A 36 -2.26 12.88 -4.80
N ARG A 37 -1.10 12.42 -4.30
CA ARG A 37 0.20 12.90 -4.79
C ARG A 37 0.48 12.45 -6.22
N ALA A 38 0.13 11.21 -6.57
CA ALA A 38 0.27 10.71 -7.93
C ALA A 38 -0.58 11.52 -8.92
N GLU A 39 -1.83 11.80 -8.56
CA GLU A 39 -2.75 12.63 -9.35
C GLU A 39 -2.18 14.05 -9.58
N ARG A 40 -1.62 14.68 -8.54
CA ARG A 40 -0.97 16.00 -8.66
C ARG A 40 0.24 16.02 -9.56
N THR A 41 0.90 14.89 -9.75
CA THR A 41 2.04 14.73 -10.66
C THR A 41 1.63 14.19 -12.03
N GLU A 42 0.32 14.07 -12.29
CA GLU A 42 -0.25 13.52 -13.52
C GLU A 42 0.26 12.09 -13.82
N LEU A 43 0.59 11.34 -12.78
CA LEU A 43 1.03 9.95 -12.88
C LEU A 43 -0.13 9.00 -12.60
N GLU A 44 -0.33 8.04 -13.50
CA GLU A 44 -1.38 7.03 -13.34
C GLU A 44 -1.02 5.99 -12.26
N LEU A 45 -2.00 5.69 -11.41
CA LEU A 45 -1.91 4.61 -10.42
C LEU A 45 -2.33 3.25 -10.97
N LYS A 46 -2.99 3.23 -12.13
CA LYS A 46 -3.42 1.99 -12.78
C LYS A 46 -2.19 1.15 -13.14
N ASN A 47 -2.27 -0.16 -12.90
CA ASN A 47 -1.19 -1.12 -13.09
C ASN A 47 0.06 -0.86 -12.24
N THR A 48 -0.04 -0.06 -11.17
CA THR A 48 1.04 0.09 -10.20
C THR A 48 1.01 -0.98 -9.13
N VAL A 49 2.11 -1.11 -8.40
CA VAL A 49 2.22 -1.93 -7.19
C VAL A 49 2.28 -1.04 -5.96
N LEU A 50 1.71 -1.53 -4.85
CA LEU A 50 1.73 -0.85 -3.56
C LEU A 50 2.69 -1.57 -2.62
N ALA A 51 3.54 -0.81 -1.93
CA ALA A 51 4.35 -1.29 -0.82
C ALA A 51 3.97 -0.61 0.49
N SER A 52 3.79 -1.42 1.53
CA SER A 52 3.57 -0.97 2.92
C SER A 52 4.78 -1.30 3.79
N ASP A 53 5.19 -0.36 4.65
CA ASP A 53 6.30 -0.56 5.60
C ASP A 53 5.94 -1.44 6.81
N ALA A 54 4.65 -1.61 7.07
CA ALA A 54 4.07 -2.38 8.17
C ALA A 54 2.81 -3.14 7.70
N PHE A 55 2.32 -4.09 8.50
CA PHE A 55 1.15 -4.89 8.15
C PHE A 55 -0.14 -4.05 8.09
N PHE A 56 -1.14 -4.49 7.33
CA PHE A 56 -2.47 -3.91 7.29
C PHE A 56 -3.33 -4.52 8.41
N PRO A 57 -3.86 -3.70 9.33
CA PRO A 57 -4.67 -4.23 10.43
C PRO A 57 -6.05 -4.70 9.97
N PHE A 58 -6.57 -4.14 8.88
CA PHE A 58 -7.90 -4.43 8.34
C PHE A 58 -7.90 -4.38 6.80
N ARG A 59 -8.91 -5.00 6.19
CA ARG A 59 -9.09 -5.06 4.72
C ARG A 59 -9.35 -3.72 4.04
N ASP A 60 -9.78 -2.71 4.79
CA ASP A 60 -10.07 -1.36 4.30
C ASP A 60 -8.92 -0.72 3.51
N ASN A 61 -7.68 -1.02 3.89
CA ASN A 61 -6.48 -0.57 3.19
C ASN A 61 -6.36 -1.18 1.79
N VAL A 62 -6.73 -2.46 1.64
CA VAL A 62 -6.73 -3.19 0.37
C VAL A 62 -7.88 -2.69 -0.50
N ASP A 63 -9.08 -2.61 0.08
CA ASP A 63 -10.28 -2.12 -0.61
C ASP A 63 -10.08 -0.69 -1.13
N GLU A 64 -9.41 0.17 -0.36
CA GLU A 64 -9.08 1.54 -0.80
C GLU A 64 -8.02 1.53 -1.90
N ALA A 65 -6.98 0.72 -1.77
CA ALA A 65 -5.92 0.63 -2.77
C ALA A 65 -6.42 0.08 -4.12
N ALA A 66 -7.33 -0.90 -4.08
CA ALA A 66 -7.94 -1.53 -5.26
C ALA A 66 -8.69 -0.52 -6.14
N LYS A 67 -9.30 0.53 -5.55
CA LYS A 67 -9.99 1.60 -6.30
C LYS A 67 -9.09 2.34 -7.28
N PHE A 68 -7.77 2.34 -7.02
CA PHE A 68 -6.79 3.00 -7.88
C PHE A 68 -6.25 2.08 -9.00
N GLY A 69 -6.73 0.84 -9.09
CA GLY A 69 -6.38 -0.09 -10.16
C GLY A 69 -4.97 -0.66 -10.05
N ILE A 70 -4.46 -0.85 -8.82
CA ILE A 70 -3.19 -1.54 -8.59
C ILE A 70 -3.26 -3.02 -8.95
N THR A 71 -2.12 -3.65 -9.14
CA THR A 71 -2.01 -5.08 -9.50
C THR A 71 -1.47 -5.95 -8.37
N ALA A 72 -0.65 -5.36 -7.49
CA ALA A 72 -0.05 -6.10 -6.39
C ALA A 72 0.18 -5.25 -5.14
N ILE A 73 0.21 -5.93 -3.99
CA ILE A 73 0.50 -5.38 -2.67
C ILE A 73 1.63 -6.19 -2.03
N ILE A 74 2.65 -5.49 -1.51
CA ILE A 74 3.69 -6.09 -0.67
C ILE A 74 3.65 -5.51 0.74
N GLN A 75 3.61 -6.37 1.75
CA GLN A 75 3.60 -5.99 3.16
C GLN A 75 4.31 -7.02 4.04
N PRO A 76 4.62 -6.72 5.32
CA PRO A 76 5.22 -7.70 6.23
C PRO A 76 4.32 -8.87 6.62
N GLY A 77 3.00 -8.65 6.71
CA GLY A 77 2.08 -9.58 7.38
C GLY A 77 2.25 -9.56 8.91
N GLY A 78 1.43 -10.34 9.61
CA GLY A 78 1.39 -10.44 11.07
C GLY A 78 0.19 -9.76 11.73
N SER A 79 -0.87 -9.45 10.97
CA SER A 79 -2.14 -9.02 11.55
C SER A 79 -2.91 -10.22 12.11
N VAL A 80 -3.67 -10.01 13.19
CA VAL A 80 -4.65 -11.01 13.66
C VAL A 80 -5.73 -11.28 12.61
N ARG A 81 -5.92 -10.34 11.67
CA ARG A 81 -6.92 -10.39 10.60
C ARG A 81 -6.30 -10.53 9.21
N ASP A 82 -5.12 -11.13 9.09
CA ASP A 82 -4.49 -11.31 7.78
C ASP A 82 -5.40 -12.10 6.81
N ASP A 83 -6.19 -13.05 7.30
CA ASP A 83 -7.16 -13.80 6.47
C ASP A 83 -8.19 -12.87 5.79
N GLU A 84 -8.72 -11.87 6.51
CA GLU A 84 -9.65 -10.88 5.93
C GLU A 84 -8.95 -10.00 4.88
N VAL A 85 -7.68 -9.69 5.10
CA VAL A 85 -6.85 -8.85 4.21
C VAL A 85 -6.49 -9.61 2.93
N ILE A 86 -6.15 -10.89 3.04
CA ILE A 86 -5.89 -11.79 1.90
C ILE A 86 -7.16 -11.99 1.09
N GLN A 87 -8.27 -12.27 1.75
CA GLN A 87 -9.56 -12.44 1.07
C GLN A 87 -9.93 -11.19 0.26
N ALA A 88 -9.72 -10.00 0.82
CA ALA A 88 -9.95 -8.77 0.08
C ALA A 88 -9.04 -8.63 -1.15
N ALA A 89 -7.77 -9.05 -1.05
CA ALA A 89 -6.88 -9.05 -2.20
C ALA A 89 -7.37 -10.01 -3.30
N ASP A 90 -7.80 -11.22 -2.92
CA ASP A 90 -8.35 -12.20 -3.85
C ASP A 90 -9.65 -11.70 -4.52
N GLU A 91 -10.55 -11.08 -3.75
CA GLU A 91 -11.81 -10.48 -4.25
C GLU A 91 -11.56 -9.40 -5.31
N HIS A 92 -10.48 -8.62 -5.15
CA HIS A 92 -10.07 -7.58 -6.11
C HIS A 92 -9.10 -8.08 -7.20
N GLY A 93 -8.74 -9.37 -7.19
CA GLY A 93 -7.78 -9.94 -8.15
C GLY A 93 -6.35 -9.40 -7.99
N LEU A 94 -5.98 -8.98 -6.78
CA LEU A 94 -4.67 -8.43 -6.45
C LEU A 94 -3.70 -9.52 -6.01
N THR A 95 -2.46 -9.44 -6.48
CA THR A 95 -1.39 -10.29 -5.94
C THR A 95 -0.92 -9.74 -4.60
N MET A 96 -0.94 -10.53 -3.53
CA MET A 96 -0.45 -10.12 -2.22
C MET A 96 0.81 -10.90 -1.82
N VAL A 97 1.85 -10.19 -1.38
CA VAL A 97 3.14 -10.77 -0.96
C VAL A 97 3.47 -10.39 0.47
N PHE A 98 3.73 -11.40 1.31
CA PHE A 98 4.17 -11.21 2.69
C PHE A 98 5.69 -11.36 2.81
N THR A 99 6.34 -10.41 3.48
CA THR A 99 7.80 -10.41 3.62
C THR A 99 8.29 -10.87 4.99
N SER A 100 7.45 -10.86 6.03
CA SER A 100 7.84 -11.05 7.44
C SER A 100 8.87 -10.03 7.97
N TYR A 101 9.21 -8.99 7.20
CA TYR A 101 10.17 -7.95 7.58
C TYR A 101 9.52 -6.57 7.64
N ARG A 102 9.46 -5.99 8.84
CA ARG A 102 8.98 -4.63 9.06
C ARG A 102 10.11 -3.62 8.90
N HIS A 103 9.85 -2.52 8.20
CA HIS A 103 10.82 -1.44 7.97
C HIS A 103 10.34 -0.09 8.51
N PHE A 104 10.02 -0.06 9.81
CA PHE A 104 9.55 1.15 10.49
C PHE A 104 10.66 2.19 10.65
N LYS A 105 10.35 3.48 10.43
CA LYS A 105 11.31 4.58 10.54
C LYS A 105 10.63 5.84 11.11
N HIS A 106 11.20 6.39 12.19
CA HIS A 106 10.76 7.65 12.82
C HIS A 106 11.19 8.89 11.99
#